data_AF-A0A9D0L062-F1
#
_entry.id   AF-A0A9D0L062-F1
#
_cell.length_a   1.000
_cell.length_b   1.000
_cell.length_c   1.000
_cell.angle_alpha   90.00
_cell.angle_beta   90.00
_cell.angle_gamma   90.00
#
_symmetry.space_group_name_H-M   'P 1'
#
loop_
_entity.id
_entity.type
_entity.pdbx_description
1 polymer ?
#
loop_
_entity_poly.entity_id
_entity_poly.type
_entity_poly.pdbx_seq_one_letter_code
_entity_poly.pdbx_strand_id
1 'polypeptide(L)' 'EENLAKVFELINGRYVKLIDATDETLKFHLKNCSIDFDFSKIWQ' A
#
# COMPACT_ATOMS: atom_id res chain seq x y z
N GLU A 1 -18.11 -9.21 -2.24
CA GLU A 1 -16.65 -9.45 -2.08
C GLU A 1 -16.12 -8.43 -1.09
N GLU A 2 -15.15 -8.80 -0.26
CA GLU A 2 -14.48 -7.84 0.62
C GLU A 2 -13.37 -7.15 -0.18
N ASN A 3 -13.48 -5.83 -0.32
CA ASN A 3 -12.48 -5.00 -0.97
C ASN A 3 -11.19 -5.02 -0.14
N LEU A 4 -10.16 -5.74 -0.62
CA LEU A 4 -8.92 -5.95 0.12
C LEU A 4 -7.70 -5.91 -0.80
N ALA A 5 -6.80 -4.96 -0.58
CA ALA A 5 -5.50 -4.86 -1.22
C ALA A 5 -4.40 -5.36 -0.28
N LYS A 6 -3.62 -6.36 -0.72
CA LYS A 6 -2.41 -6.78 0.03
C LYS A 6 -1.24 -5.91 -0.40
N VAL A 7 -0.70 -5.12 0.53
CA VAL A 7 0.37 -4.16 0.25
C VAL A 7 1.71 -4.73 0.70
N PHE A 8 2.72 -4.63 -0.15
CA PHE A 8 4.07 -5.13 0.08
C PHE A 8 5.13 -4.09 -0.25
N GLU A 9 6.26 -4.18 0.43
CA GLU A 9 7.49 -3.43 0.12
C GLU A 9 8.60 -4.39 -0.33
N LEU A 10 9.37 -3.99 -1.34
CA LEU A 10 10.52 -4.77 -1.79
C LEU A 10 11.78 -4.36 -1.02
N ILE A 11 12.20 -5.21 -0.08
CA ILE A 11 13.39 -4.99 0.76
C ILE A 11 14.42 -6.08 0.45
N ASN A 12 15.62 -5.68 0.00
CA ASN A 12 16.74 -6.59 -0.30
C ASN A 12 16.33 -7.78 -1.20
N GLY A 13 15.53 -7.51 -2.23
CA GLY A 13 15.05 -8.52 -3.18
C GLY A 13 13.92 -9.42 -2.66
N ARG A 14 13.31 -9.09 -1.52
CA ARG A 14 12.18 -9.84 -0.95
C ARG A 14 10.98 -8.93 -0.71
N TYR A 15 9.78 -9.43 -1.03
CA TYR A 15 8.55 -8.74 -0.68
C TYR A 15 8.21 -8.97 0.79
N VAL A 16 8.15 -7.88 1.55
CA VAL A 16 7.73 -7.83 2.94
C VAL A 16 6.33 -7.25 2.99
N LYS A 17 5.39 -7.98 3.60
CA LYS A 17 4.01 -7.51 3.73
C LYS A 17 3.95 -6.34 4.70
N LEU A 18 3.28 -5.27 4.31
CA LEU A 18 3.04 -4.10 5.15
C LEU A 18 1.67 -4.17 5.81
N ILE A 19 0.61 -4.27 5.01
CA ILE A 19 -0.77 -4.23 5.48
C ILE A 19 -1.69 -4.95 4.46
N ASP A 20 -2.82 -5.45 4.93
CA ASP A 20 -3.98 -5.68 4.07
C ASP A 20 -4.88 -4.47 4.23
N ALA A 21 -4.97 -3.64 3.18
CA ALA A 21 -5.67 -2.36 3.20
C ALA A 21 -7.03 -2.45 2.51
N THR A 22 -8.02 -1.81 3.11
CA THR A 22 -9.35 -1.60 2.57
C THR A 22 -9.61 -0.11 2.41
N ASP A 23 -9.58 0.68 3.48
CA ASP A 23 -9.84 2.13 3.46
C ASP A 23 -8.69 2.98 4.01
N GLU A 24 -7.59 2.34 4.37
CA GLU A 24 -6.42 2.98 4.94
C GLU A 24 -5.72 3.89 3.93
N THR A 25 -5.10 4.96 4.44
CA THR A 25 -4.13 5.75 3.68
C THR A 25 -2.72 5.31 4.07
N LEU A 26 -1.93 4.87 3.09
CA LEU A 26 -0.53 4.49 3.30
C LEU A 26 0.42 5.49 2.65
N LYS A 27 1.44 5.92 3.39
CA LYS A 27 2.53 6.73 2.89
C LYS A 27 3.61 5.85 2.29
N PHE A 28 3.76 5.90 0.97
CA PHE A 28 4.87 5.25 0.28
C PHE A 28 6.07 6.19 0.23
N HIS A 29 7.21 5.74 0.75
CA HIS A 29 8.48 6.43 0.64
C HIS A 29 9.20 5.97 -0.63
N LEU A 30 9.31 6.87 -1.59
CA LEU A 30 10.16 6.72 -2.76
C LEU A 30 11.48 7.46 -2.48
N LYS A 31 12.57 7.13 -3.20
CA LYS A 31 13.92 7.64 -2.90
C LYS A 31 13.96 9.11 -2.48
N ASN A 32 13.38 10.00 -3.29
CA ASN A 32 13.44 11.46 -3.06
C ASN A 32 12.06 12.10 -2.84
N CYS A 33 11.00 11.30 -2.69
CA CYS A 33 9.65 11.82 -2.50
C CYS A 33 8.77 10.83 -1.74
N SER A 34 7.60 11.29 -1.30
CA SER A 34 6.60 10.43 -0.70
C SER A 34 5.24 10.68 -1.32
N ILE A 35 4.44 9.63 -1.42
CA ILE A 35 3.04 9.71 -1.86
C ILE A 35 2.14 9.11 -0.78
N ASP A 36 1.10 9.84 -0.41
CA ASP A 36 0.03 9.31 0.44
C ASP A 36 -1.04 8.72 -0.48
N PHE A 37 -1.24 7.41 -0.40
CA PHE A 37 -2.20 6.68 -1.23
C PHE A 37 -3.38 6.22 -0.39
N ASP A 38 -4.57 6.67 -0.75
CA ASP A 38 -5.83 6.38 -0.07
C ASP A 38 -6.52 5.20 -0.75
N PHE A 39 -6.51 4.03 -0.09
CA PHE A 39 -7.08 2.80 -0.63
C PHE A 39 -8.60 2.81 -0.70
N SER A 40 -9.29 3.71 0.02
CA SER A 40 -10.76 3.83 -0.12
C SER A 40 -11.17 4.25 -1.54
N LYS A 41 -10.25 4.85 -2.33
CA LYS A 41 -10.52 5.40 -3.66
C LYS A 41 -10.40 4.41 -4.82
N ILE A 42 -9.87 3.20 -4.61
CA ILE A 42 -9.64 2.24 -5.70
C ILE A 42 -10.76 1.22 -5.89
N TRP A 43 -11.73 1.21 -4.97
CA TRP A 43 -12.85 0.30 -4.99
C TRP A 43 -14.07 1.01 -5.61
N GLN A 44 -14.58 0.48 -6.72
CA GLN A 44 -15.84 0.89 -7.37
C GLN A 44 -16.73 -0.32 -7.56
#